data_AF-A0A534PLM8-F1
#
_entry.id   AF-A0A534PLM8-F1
#
_cell.length_a   1.000
_cell.length_b   1.000
_cell.length_c   1.000
_cell.angle_alpha   90.00
_cell.angle_beta   90.00
_cell.angle_gamma   90.00
#
_symmetry.space_group_name_H-M   'P 1'
#
loop_
_entity.id
_entity.type
_entity.pdbx_description
1 polymer ?
#
loop_
_entity_poly.entity_id
_entity_poly.type
_entity_poly.pdbx_seq_one_letter_code
_entity_poly.pdbx_strand_id
1 'polypeptide(L)'
;MIAALVAAALAAAPLLPLPPPPTAASGAAEYEADIFGINASGQPDGFAQAALHLSEYRKMEPGRLEEILFFDHPSGRTRIYSAMRWKAEHPETWTAHAGR
;
A
#
# COMPACT_ATOMS: atom_id res chain seq x y z
N MET A 1 -11.84 -39.41 -21.74
CA MET A 1 -12.62 -38.66 -20.73
C MET A 1 -11.77 -37.62 -19.99
N ILE A 2 -10.54 -37.92 -19.57
CA ILE A 2 -9.63 -36.95 -18.91
C ILE A 2 -9.31 -35.73 -19.79
N ALA A 3 -8.99 -35.93 -21.07
CA ALA A 3 -8.69 -34.82 -21.99
C ALA A 3 -9.88 -33.85 -22.24
N ALA A 4 -11.11 -34.37 -22.22
CA ALA A 4 -12.32 -33.55 -22.36
C ALA A 4 -12.62 -32.74 -21.09
N LEU A 5 -12.32 -33.32 -19.91
CA LEU A 5 -12.40 -32.62 -18.61
C LEU A 5 -11.37 -31.50 -18.49
N VAL A 6 -10.14 -31.72 -18.96
CA VAL A 6 -9.09 -30.69 -18.99
C VAL A 6 -9.45 -29.56 -19.96
N ALA A 7 -9.94 -29.87 -21.17
CA ALA A 7 -10.39 -28.86 -22.12
C ALA A 7 -11.59 -28.04 -21.60
N ALA A 8 -12.55 -28.66 -20.91
CA ALA A 8 -13.68 -27.97 -20.28
C ALA A 8 -13.25 -27.09 -19.09
N ALA A 9 -12.27 -27.53 -18.28
CA ALA A 9 -11.70 -26.74 -17.20
C ALA A 9 -10.91 -25.52 -17.71
N LEU A 10 -10.13 -25.67 -18.79
CA LEU A 10 -9.47 -24.54 -19.46
C LEU A 10 -10.45 -23.61 -20.19
N ALA A 11 -11.55 -24.13 -20.73
CA ALA A 11 -12.61 -23.34 -21.37
C ALA A 11 -13.52 -22.59 -20.36
N ALA A 12 -13.58 -23.04 -19.11
CA ALA A 12 -14.31 -22.38 -18.01
C ALA A 12 -13.45 -21.36 -17.24
N ALA A 13 -12.12 -21.45 -17.32
CA ALA A 13 -11.19 -20.48 -16.71
C ALA A 13 -11.42 -19.00 -17.09
N PRO A 14 -11.86 -18.62 -18.32
CA PRO A 14 -12.11 -17.21 -18.65
C PRO A 14 -13.44 -16.65 -18.11
N LEU A 15 -14.21 -17.40 -17.32
CA LEU A 15 -15.49 -16.93 -16.74
C LEU A 15 -15.43 -16.58 -15.25
N LEU A 16 -14.25 -16.49 -14.64
CA LEU A 16 -14.16 -15.93 -13.30
C LEU A 16 -14.37 -14.40 -13.38
N PRO A 17 -15.39 -13.81 -12.71
CA PRO A 17 -15.54 -12.37 -12.69
C PRO A 17 -14.28 -11.75 -12.12
N LEU A 18 -13.70 -10.79 -12.84
CA LEU A 18 -12.58 -10.01 -12.33
C LEU A 18 -13.02 -9.39 -10.99
N PRO A 19 -12.25 -9.50 -9.91
CA PRO A 19 -12.56 -8.78 -8.68
C PRO A 19 -12.70 -7.29 -9.00
N PRO A 20 -13.60 -6.57 -8.32
CA PRO A 20 -13.76 -5.15 -8.55
C PRO A 20 -12.40 -4.46 -8.33
N PRO A 21 -12.07 -3.45 -9.16
CA PRO A 21 -10.84 -2.72 -8.96
C PRO A 21 -10.86 -2.04 -7.58
N PRO A 22 -9.68 -1.77 -7.02
CA PRO A 22 -9.52 -0.88 -5.88
C PRO A 22 -10.32 0.42 -6.04
N THR A 23 -10.84 0.94 -4.93
CA THR A 23 -11.62 2.18 -4.96
C THR A 23 -10.89 3.29 -4.20
N ALA A 24 -11.16 4.54 -4.59
CA ALA A 24 -10.65 5.70 -3.87
C ALA A 24 -11.09 5.74 -2.39
N ALA A 25 -12.24 5.13 -2.06
CA ALA A 25 -12.73 5.03 -0.68
C ALA A 25 -11.83 4.13 0.18
N SER A 26 -11.36 3.00 -0.36
CA SER A 26 -10.38 2.13 0.28
C SER A 26 -9.07 2.89 0.54
N GLY A 27 -8.59 3.65 -0.44
CA GLY A 27 -7.38 4.46 -0.29
C GLY A 27 -7.47 5.56 0.78
N ALA A 28 -8.65 6.18 0.94
CA ALA A 28 -8.88 7.17 1.99
C ALA A 28 -8.86 6.53 3.39
N ALA A 29 -9.51 5.38 3.56
CA ALA A 29 -9.50 4.65 4.82
C ALA A 29 -8.09 4.18 5.21
N GLU A 30 -7.29 3.73 4.25
CA GLU A 30 -5.88 3.35 4.48
C GLU A 30 -5.03 4.56 4.92
N TYR A 31 -5.22 5.72 4.27
CA TYR A 31 -4.53 6.95 4.69
C TYR A 31 -4.90 7.37 6.12
N GLU A 32 -6.18 7.31 6.47
CA GLU A 32 -6.66 7.59 7.83
C GLU A 32 -6.07 6.60 8.85
N ALA A 33 -6.00 5.31 8.49
CA ALA A 33 -5.39 4.28 9.33
C ALA A 33 -3.89 4.52 9.54
N ASP A 34 -3.15 4.88 8.49
CA ASP A 34 -1.73 5.22 8.57
C ASP A 34 -1.48 6.41 9.51
N ILE A 35 -2.23 7.50 9.33
CA ILE A 35 -2.11 8.70 10.17
C ILE A 35 -2.53 8.41 11.62
N PHE A 36 -3.58 7.61 11.84
CA PHE A 36 -3.96 7.18 13.18
C PHE A 36 -2.82 6.43 13.87
N GLY A 37 -2.20 5.47 13.19
CA GLY A 37 -1.07 4.70 13.74
C GLY A 37 0.16 5.55 14.02
N ILE A 38 0.49 6.49 13.13
CA ILE A 38 1.61 7.42 13.32
C ILE A 38 1.32 8.37 14.48
N ASN A 39 0.12 8.96 14.57
CA ASN A 39 -0.27 9.82 15.69
C ASN A 39 -0.22 9.10 17.04
N ALA A 40 -0.65 7.84 17.08
CA ALA A 40 -0.66 7.05 18.30
C ALA A 40 0.75 6.65 18.78
N SER A 41 1.67 6.40 17.85
CA SER A 41 3.02 5.91 18.15
C SER A 41 4.09 7.00 18.20
N GLY A 42 3.90 8.09 17.45
CA GLY A 42 4.95 9.08 17.17
C GLY A 42 6.12 8.49 16.37
N GLN A 43 5.92 7.42 15.60
CA GLN A 43 6.99 6.67 14.91
C GLN A 43 6.87 6.74 13.37
N PRO A 44 7.02 7.92 12.75
CA PRO A 44 6.94 8.03 11.28
C PRO A 44 8.10 7.32 10.57
N ASP A 45 9.30 7.29 11.16
CA ASP A 45 10.46 6.60 10.58
C ASP A 45 10.28 5.08 10.61
N GLY A 46 9.74 4.54 11.71
CA GLY A 46 9.43 3.11 11.83
C GLY A 46 8.36 2.68 10.83
N PHE A 47 7.32 3.50 10.65
CA PHE A 47 6.31 3.26 9.62
C PHE A 47 6.92 3.29 8.20
N ALA A 48 7.74 4.29 7.89
CA ALA A 48 8.42 4.40 6.60
C ALA A 48 9.37 3.22 6.34
N GLN A 49 10.10 2.77 7.37
CA GLN A 49 10.97 1.60 7.27
C GLN A 49 10.18 0.31 7.01
N ALA A 50 9.05 0.13 7.70
CA ALA A 50 8.17 -1.01 7.44
C ALA A 50 7.67 -1.01 5.98
N ALA A 51 7.27 0.15 5.45
CA ALA A 51 6.89 0.28 4.04
C ALA A 51 8.07 0.02 3.07
N LEU A 52 9.30 0.44 3.42
CA LEU A 52 10.51 0.17 2.65
C LEU A 52 10.86 -1.32 2.59
N HIS A 53 10.70 -2.08 3.66
CA HIS A 53 10.97 -3.53 3.62
C HIS A 53 10.04 -4.26 2.64
N LEU A 54 8.82 -3.77 2.43
CA LEU A 54 7.92 -4.33 1.43
C LEU A 54 8.36 -4.04 -0.02
N SER A 55 9.30 -3.11 -0.22
CA SER A 55 9.84 -2.78 -1.55
C SER A 55 10.59 -3.93 -2.21
N GLU A 56 11.05 -4.92 -1.42
CA GLU A 56 11.73 -6.11 -1.93
C GLU A 56 10.87 -6.91 -2.92
N TYR A 57 9.55 -6.85 -2.74
CA TYR A 57 8.59 -7.62 -3.56
C TYR A 57 7.36 -6.82 -4.00
N ARG A 58 7.26 -5.52 -3.64
CA ARG A 58 6.21 -4.60 -4.10
C ARG A 58 6.81 -3.45 -4.91
N LYS A 59 6.11 -3.05 -5.98
CA LYS A 59 6.48 -1.86 -6.73
C LYS A 59 6.21 -0.60 -5.90
N MET A 60 7.28 0.12 -5.58
CA MET A 60 7.21 1.31 -4.72
C MET A 60 6.55 2.50 -5.39
N GLU A 61 6.80 2.69 -6.68
CA GLU A 61 6.34 3.84 -7.46
C GLU A 61 5.61 3.35 -8.72
N PRO A 62 4.35 2.89 -8.58
CA PRO A 62 3.49 2.64 -9.73
C PRO A 62 3.13 3.95 -10.44
N GLY A 63 2.79 3.84 -11.73
CA GLY A 63 2.17 4.97 -12.43
C GLY A 63 0.78 5.26 -11.85
N ARG A 64 0.28 6.49 -12.02
CA ARG A 64 -1.03 6.91 -11.47
C ARG A 64 -2.17 5.97 -11.85
N LEU A 65 -2.23 5.53 -13.10
CA LEU A 65 -3.28 4.60 -13.56
C LEU A 65 -3.09 3.19 -13.02
N GLU A 66 -1.84 2.76 -12.86
CA GLU A 66 -1.51 1.45 -12.30
C GLU A 66 -1.91 1.39 -10.81
N GLU A 67 -1.64 2.44 -10.04
CA GLU A 67 -2.06 2.56 -8.64
C GLU A 67 -3.59 2.53 -8.52
N ILE A 68 -4.32 3.28 -9.36
CA ILE A 68 -5.79 3.31 -9.33
C ILE A 68 -6.41 1.97 -9.71
N LEU A 69 -5.84 1.26 -10.69
CA LEU A 69 -6.46 0.05 -11.25
C LEU A 69 -6.03 -1.24 -10.55
N PHE A 70 -4.82 -1.29 -10.00
CA PHE A 70 -4.21 -2.54 -9.52
C PHE A 70 -3.77 -2.51 -8.05
N PHE A 71 -3.80 -1.36 -7.37
CA PHE A 71 -3.39 -1.27 -5.97
C PHE A 71 -4.59 -1.05 -5.07
N ASP A 72 -4.86 -2.02 -4.19
CA ASP A 72 -5.93 -1.98 -3.18
C ASP A 72 -5.66 -0.99 -2.04
N HIS A 73 -4.45 -0.43 -1.97
CA HIS A 73 -4.01 0.58 -1.02
C HIS A 73 -2.95 1.50 -1.67
N PRO A 74 -2.66 2.69 -1.11
CA PRO A 74 -1.64 3.56 -1.64
C PRO A 74 -0.27 2.87 -1.74
N SER A 75 0.51 3.21 -2.76
CA SER A 75 1.84 2.66 -2.97
C SER A 75 2.78 2.96 -1.81
N GLY A 76 3.82 2.14 -1.65
CA GLY A 76 4.82 2.34 -0.61
C GLY A 76 5.46 3.73 -0.67
N ARG A 77 5.70 4.28 -1.87
CA ARG A 77 6.19 5.67 -2.02
C ARG A 77 5.18 6.68 -1.46
N THR A 78 3.90 6.55 -1.79
CA THR A 78 2.85 7.45 -1.29
C THR A 78 2.78 7.41 0.25
N ARG A 79 2.86 6.21 0.84
CA ARG A 79 2.82 6.01 2.30
C ARG A 79 4.07 6.53 3.02
N ILE A 80 5.26 6.33 2.44
CA ILE A 80 6.50 6.91 2.98
C ILE A 80 6.44 8.43 2.89
N TYR A 81 5.99 8.97 1.76
CA TYR A 81 5.89 10.41 1.57
C TYR A 81 4.94 11.06 2.58
N SER A 82 3.77 10.47 2.82
CA SER A 82 2.84 10.97 3.84
C SER A 82 3.45 10.90 5.25
N ALA A 83 4.14 9.81 5.59
CA ALA A 83 4.83 9.69 6.88
C ALA A 83 5.96 10.72 7.06
N MET A 84 6.76 10.99 6.02
CA MET A 84 7.81 12.00 6.07
C MET A 84 7.25 13.43 6.11
N ARG A 85 6.09 13.67 5.47
CA ARG A 85 5.38 14.93 5.58
C ARG A 85 4.82 15.14 6.99
N TRP A 86 4.16 14.12 7.54
CA TRP A 86 3.70 14.13 8.92
C TRP A 86 4.85 14.41 9.86
N LYS A 87 5.99 13.73 9.64
CA LYS A 87 7.23 14.00 10.34
C LYS A 87 7.55 15.47 10.21
N ALA A 88 7.81 16.04 9.03
CA ALA A 88 8.14 17.46 8.87
C ALA A 88 7.22 18.45 9.64
N GLU A 89 5.95 18.12 9.84
CA GLU A 89 4.97 18.91 10.59
C GLU A 89 5.08 18.76 12.14
N HIS A 90 5.81 17.76 12.65
CA HIS A 90 5.99 17.38 14.08
C HIS A 90 7.48 17.28 14.52
N PRO A 91 8.28 18.36 14.43
CA PRO A 91 9.73 18.40 14.69
C PRO A 91 10.21 17.82 16.01
N GLU A 92 9.39 17.87 17.04
CA GLU A 92 9.65 17.27 18.36
C GLU A 92 9.98 15.77 18.29
N THR A 93 9.45 15.06 17.27
CA THR A 93 9.59 13.61 17.16
C THR A 93 10.99 13.14 16.73
N TRP A 94 11.82 13.99 16.09
CA TRP A 94 13.22 13.65 15.77
C TRP A 94 14.25 14.61 16.38
N THR A 95 13.88 15.84 16.73
CA THR A 95 14.79 16.76 17.42
C THR A 95 15.17 16.22 18.80
N ALA A 96 14.27 15.52 19.49
CA ALA A 96 14.55 14.85 20.76
C ALA A 96 15.57 13.69 20.64
N HIS A 97 15.80 13.16 19.43
CA HIS A 97 16.83 12.14 19.17
C HIS A 97 18.17 12.74 18.73
N ALA A 98 18.17 13.88 18.05
CA ALA A 98 19.39 14.53 17.54
C ALA A 98 20.27 15.17 18.64
N GLY A 99 19.72 15.39 19.83
CA GLY A 99 20.43 15.97 20.98
C GLY A 99 21.09 14.96 21.94
N ARG A 100 21.09 13.65 21.62
CA ARG A 100 21.75 12.60 22.42
C ARG A 100 22.94 12.02 21.69
#